data_AF-A0A2E8RQJ7-F1
#
_entry.id   AF-A0A2E8RQJ7-F1
#
_cell.length_a   1.000
_cell.length_b   1.000
_cell.length_c   1.000
_cell.angle_alpha   90.00
_cell.angle_beta   90.00
_cell.angle_gamma   90.00
#
_symmetry.space_group_name_H-M   'P 1'
#
loop_
_entity.id
_entity.type
_entity.pdbx_description
1 polymer ?
#
loop_
_entity_poly.entity_id
_entity_poly.type
_entity_poly.pdbx_seq_one_letter_code
_entity_poly.pdbx_strand_id
1 'polypeptide(L)' 'MNRIGVLTAGGDTPALNATLHGVVARANELRIEVFGL' A
#
# COMPACT_ATOMS: atom_id res chain seq x y z
N MET A 1 13.81 10.24 -6.39
CA MET A 1 12.62 9.63 -7.00
C MET A 1 12.27 8.42 -6.15
N ASN A 2 11.33 8.56 -5.23
CA ASN A 2 11.06 7.55 -4.20
C ASN A 2 9.75 6.85 -4.55
N ARG A 3 9.83 5.56 -4.88
CA ARG A 3 8.69 4.73 -5.31
C ARG A 3 8.73 3.38 -4.59
N ILE A 4 7.57 2.84 -4.25
CA ILE A 4 7.42 1.53 -3.60
C ILE A 4 6.36 0.69 -4.32
N GLY A 5 6.54 -0.63 -4.30
CA GLY A 5 5.53 -1.61 -4.72
C GLY A 5 4.85 -2.23 -3.50
N VAL A 6 3.54 -2.51 -3.59
CA VAL A 6 2.79 -3.20 -2.54
C VAL A 6 1.96 -4.33 -3.16
N LEU A 7 2.00 -5.52 -2.55
CA LEU A 7 1.18 -6.67 -2.90
C LEU A 7 0.63 -7.32 -1.64
N THR A 8 -0.48 -8.04 -1.80
CA THR A 8 -0.98 -8.98 -0.81
C THR A 8 -0.84 -10.40 -1.34
N ALA A 9 -0.43 -11.34 -0.50
CA ALA A 9 -0.31 -12.75 -0.86
C ALA A 9 -0.94 -13.63 0.22
N GLY A 10 -1.38 -14.83 -0.17
CA GLY A 10 -2.15 -15.74 0.69
C GLY A 10 -3.66 -15.55 0.55
N GLY A 11 -4.42 -15.94 1.56
CA GLY A 11 -5.88 -15.77 1.60
C GLY A 11 -6.28 -14.34 1.98
N ASP A 12 -7.42 -13.89 1.46
CA ASP A 12 -8.00 -12.59 1.82
C ASP A 12 -8.41 -12.56 3.31
N THR A 13 -8.32 -11.38 3.91
CA THR A 13 -8.81 -11.09 5.25
C THR A 13 -9.42 -9.70 5.28
N PRO A 14 -10.50 -9.45 6.05
CA PRO A 14 -11.17 -8.15 6.09
C PRO A 14 -10.26 -6.94 6.37
N ALA A 15 -9.07 -7.16 6.96
CA ALA A 15 -8.10 -6.11 7.26
C ALA A 15 -7.21 -5.69 6.08
N LEU A 16 -7.17 -6.42 4.95
CA LEU A 16 -6.21 -6.14 3.88
C LEU A 16 -6.45 -4.77 3.22
N ASN A 17 -7.69 -4.45 2.90
CA ASN A 17 -8.01 -3.16 2.26
C ASN A 17 -7.70 -1.97 3.18
N ALA A 18 -7.97 -2.09 4.48
CA ALA A 18 -7.61 -1.06 5.45
C ALA A 18 -6.08 -0.89 5.57
N THR A 19 -5.33 -2.00 5.44
CA THR A 19 -3.86 -1.99 5.44
C THR A 19 -3.32 -1.29 4.20
N LEU A 20 -3.82 -1.64 3.01
CA LEU A 20 -3.44 -0.99 1.75
C LEU A 20 -3.77 0.51 1.76
N HIS A 21 -4.93 0.88 2.30
CA HIS A 21 -5.29 2.28 2.49
C HIS A 21 -4.29 3.01 3.40
N GLY A 22 -3.90 2.39 4.52
CA GLY A 22 -2.87 2.95 5.41
C GLY A 22 -1.52 3.15 4.72
N VAL A 23 -1.08 2.19 3.90
CA VAL A 23 0.15 2.28 3.10
C VAL A 23 0.08 3.46 2.14
N VAL A 24 -1.01 3.58 1.36
CA VAL A 24 -1.18 4.67 0.38
C VAL A 24 -1.27 6.03 1.07
N ALA A 25 -2.04 6.14 2.14
CA ALA A 25 -2.19 7.39 2.90
C ALA A 25 -0.83 7.88 3.43
N ARG A 26 -0.07 6.98 4.07
CA ARG A 26 1.25 7.34 4.61
C ARG A 26 2.27 7.67 3.53
N ALA A 27 2.28 6.93 2.42
CA ALA A 27 3.16 7.21 1.29
C ALA A 27 2.85 8.58 0.67
N ASN A 28 1.57 8.96 0.57
CA ASN A 28 1.15 10.26 0.05
C ASN A 28 1.65 11.42 0.92
N GLU A 29 1.52 11.34 2.25
CA GLU A 29 2.08 12.33 3.19
C GLU A 29 3.59 12.55 2.98
N LEU A 30 4.31 11.49 2.63
CA LEU A 30 5.76 11.50 2.39
C LEU A 30 6.14 11.80 0.94
N ARG A 31 5.15 12.01 0.06
CA ARG A 31 5.33 12.19 -1.40
C ARG A 31 6.09 11.03 -2.05
N ILE A 32 5.78 9.81 -1.62
CA ILE A 32 6.28 8.55 -2.18
C ILE A 32 5.20 7.97 -3.10
N GLU A 33 5.58 7.59 -4.32
CA GLU A 33 4.67 6.97 -5.28
C GLU A 33 4.47 5.47 -4.96
N VAL A 34 3.23 4.98 -5.05
CA VAL A 34 2.88 3.59 -4.73
C VAL A 34 2.35 2.89 -5.99
N PHE A 35 2.92 1.72 -6.28
CA PHE A 35 2.46 0.82 -7.33
C PHE A 35 1.86 -0.45 -6.70
N GLY A 36 0.65 -0.83 -7.09
CA GLY A 36 0.10 -2.14 -6.74
C GLY A 36 0.70 -3.24 -7.62
N LEU A 37 0.97 -4.41 -7.04
CA LEU A 37 1.53 -5.59 -7.71
C LEU A 37 0.65 -6.82 -7.50
#